data_AF-A0A7R9UD54-F1
#
_entry.id   AF-A0A7R9UD54-F1
#
_cell.length_a   1.000
_cell.length_b   1.000
_cell.length_c   1.000
_cell.angle_alpha   90.00
_cell.angle_beta   90.00
_cell.angle_gamma   90.00
#
_symmetry.space_group_name_H-M   'P 1'
#
loop_
_entity.id
_entity.type
_entity.pdbx_description
1 polymer ?
#
loop_
_entity_poly.entity_id
_entity_poly.type
_entity_poly.pdbx_seq_one_letter_code
_entity_poly.pdbx_strand_id
1 'polypeptide(L)'
;MGPKKKGGKGGKKKGKKKTAEVEKSPEQIEIDNLREKITKLGNDRLREDRLFNDFQQQREKINYFWIVEKKKLEDKKAELRNKNREVQDLEERQAVEIKIYKQRVKHLLHEFQDEVTLEKTDGERAVKLAQDENRSAELELKADRRALRMELVGVNSSFDDYVKSMRKDQDRKSTMLRKDFERRAAEVNDIYEERMKTLREDLESQRKADLQSIEDQKDAHIERLMKAHERAFSEIKNYYNDITHNNLDLIKSLKEEVSEMKKTQQKEEKKLNEIKAENRRMKEPLRKAEEDVRRLETEVEKYEQEKQELRSVKGSLLTLEDAIGTLKWEHEVVTQRFQQASQERDLLDTKFKSTLHEVRQKSSFRSLLLERRLQALSVEMEEKEAQIYEFLQHTTANDELPQDVTAGSRKDVFQEKEAVEGDLRHELHRIDENYRQLLEAVSRKFAEHGIPMAELGFTPAQTVVGRVDDVRRVSKAERT
;
A
#
# COMPACT_ATOMS: atom_id res chain seq x y z
N MET A 1 -47.50 -92.55 32.27
CA MET A 1 -48.76 -93.13 31.75
C MET A 1 -48.97 -94.53 32.33
N GLY A 2 -50.12 -94.75 32.98
CA GLY A 2 -50.97 -95.95 32.90
C GLY A 2 -50.51 -97.32 33.48
N PRO A 3 -51.40 -98.10 34.14
CA PRO A 3 -51.06 -99.06 35.22
C PRO A 3 -51.68 -100.48 35.08
N LYS A 4 -51.49 -101.39 36.07
CA LYS A 4 -52.43 -102.39 36.69
C LYS A 4 -51.66 -103.64 37.22
N LYS A 5 -51.78 -104.09 38.50
CA LYS A 5 -52.88 -104.80 39.23
C LYS A 5 -53.17 -106.21 38.64
N LYS A 6 -53.46 -107.32 39.35
CA LYS A 6 -53.75 -107.69 40.77
C LYS A 6 -53.99 -109.23 40.88
N GLY A 7 -53.82 -109.80 42.09
CA GLY A 7 -54.66 -110.86 42.73
C GLY A 7 -54.45 -112.34 42.31
N GLY A 8 -54.68 -113.36 43.14
CA GLY A 8 -55.13 -113.47 44.54
C GLY A 8 -55.48 -114.93 44.97
N LYS A 9 -55.53 -115.16 46.31
CA LYS A 9 -56.33 -116.10 47.16
C LYS A 9 -56.90 -117.42 46.55
N GLY A 10 -57.04 -118.56 47.24
CA GLY A 10 -56.93 -118.92 48.66
C GLY A 10 -57.75 -120.18 49.03
N GLY A 11 -57.30 -120.96 50.02
CA GLY A 11 -58.12 -121.72 51.01
C GLY A 11 -58.60 -123.14 50.70
N LYS A 12 -59.06 -123.99 51.64
CA LYS A 12 -58.95 -124.17 53.11
C LYS A 12 -59.82 -125.41 53.48
N LYS A 13 -59.34 -126.29 54.39
CA LYS A 13 -60.11 -127.20 55.30
C LYS A 13 -60.88 -128.38 54.63
N LYS A 14 -61.22 -129.52 55.26
CA LYS A 14 -61.50 -129.93 56.66
C LYS A 14 -61.54 -131.50 56.69
N GLY A 15 -61.07 -132.19 57.73
CA GLY A 15 -61.93 -132.81 58.80
C GLY A 15 -62.40 -134.25 58.44
N LYS A 16 -61.88 -135.36 59.00
CA LYS A 16 -61.99 -135.95 60.37
C LYS A 16 -63.32 -136.69 60.67
N LYS A 17 -63.25 -138.01 60.88
CA LYS A 17 -64.06 -138.90 61.77
C LYS A 17 -63.56 -140.35 61.55
N LYS A 18 -62.95 -141.11 62.48
CA LYS A 18 -63.36 -141.72 63.77
C LYS A 18 -64.64 -142.56 63.71
N THR A 19 -64.50 -143.89 63.90
CA THR A 19 -65.18 -144.76 64.93
C THR A 19 -64.81 -146.25 64.71
N ALA A 20 -64.26 -146.92 65.74
CA ALA A 20 -64.83 -148.04 66.52
C ALA A 20 -64.77 -149.41 65.80
N GLU A 21 -63.84 -150.35 66.09
CA GLU A 21 -63.61 -151.14 67.31
C GLU A 21 -64.70 -152.21 67.57
N VAL A 22 -64.41 -153.46 67.23
CA VAL A 22 -65.01 -154.69 67.78
C VAL A 22 -63.91 -155.77 67.84
N GLU A 23 -63.76 -156.33 69.03
CA GLU A 23 -62.73 -157.25 69.53
C GLU A 23 -62.56 -158.55 68.72
N LYS A 24 -61.30 -158.97 68.49
CA LYS A 24 -60.95 -160.36 68.14
C LYS A 24 -59.53 -160.72 68.65
N SER A 25 -59.44 -161.88 69.31
CA SER A 25 -58.32 -162.79 69.65
C SER A 25 -56.85 -162.27 69.67
N PRO A 26 -56.02 -162.65 70.68
CA PRO A 26 -54.62 -162.21 70.85
C PRO A 26 -53.65 -162.47 69.68
N GLU A 27 -53.99 -163.32 68.70
CA GLU A 27 -53.19 -163.53 67.48
C GLU A 27 -53.37 -162.43 66.41
N GLN A 28 -54.42 -161.60 66.48
CA GLN A 28 -54.63 -160.48 65.55
C GLN A 28 -53.85 -159.21 65.91
N ILE A 29 -53.46 -159.05 67.18
CA ILE A 29 -52.71 -157.87 67.68
C ILE A 29 -51.28 -157.84 67.10
N GLU A 30 -50.64 -159.00 66.92
CA GLU A 30 -49.27 -159.08 66.39
C GLU A 30 -49.23 -158.82 64.87
N ILE A 31 -50.26 -159.28 64.14
CA ILE A 31 -50.42 -159.00 62.71
C ILE A 31 -50.72 -157.51 62.45
N ASP A 32 -51.55 -156.89 63.28
CA ASP A 32 -51.88 -155.47 63.13
C ASP A 32 -50.72 -154.54 63.50
N ASN A 33 -49.88 -154.91 64.47
CA ASN A 33 -48.64 -154.18 64.78
C ASN A 33 -47.61 -154.22 63.63
N LEU A 34 -47.48 -155.36 62.94
CA LEU A 34 -46.63 -155.48 61.76
C LEU A 34 -47.18 -154.67 60.57
N ARG A 35 -48.51 -154.66 60.37
CA ARG A 35 -49.17 -153.83 59.36
C ARG A 35 -48.99 -152.34 59.63
N GLU A 36 -49.04 -151.90 60.88
CA GLU A 36 -48.75 -150.51 61.26
C GLU A 36 -47.29 -150.11 60.98
N LYS A 37 -46.34 -151.02 61.18
CA LYS A 37 -44.92 -150.76 60.87
C LYS A 37 -44.68 -150.67 59.35
N ILE A 38 -45.30 -151.54 58.57
CA ILE A 38 -45.23 -151.50 57.10
C ILE A 38 -45.85 -150.22 56.55
N THR A 39 -46.98 -149.78 57.10
CA THR A 39 -47.63 -148.52 56.69
C THR A 39 -46.81 -147.29 57.09
N LYS A 40 -46.17 -147.28 58.27
CA LYS A 40 -45.24 -146.20 58.66
C LYS A 40 -44.02 -146.13 57.74
N LEU A 41 -43.35 -147.26 57.48
CA LEU A 41 -42.20 -147.31 56.55
C LEU A 41 -42.61 -146.93 55.11
N GLY A 42 -43.80 -147.31 54.67
CA GLY A 42 -44.35 -146.89 53.37
C GLY A 42 -44.61 -145.37 53.30
N ASN A 43 -45.09 -144.78 54.39
CA ASN A 43 -45.30 -143.32 54.48
C ASN A 43 -43.98 -142.55 54.55
N ASP A 44 -42.97 -143.07 55.25
CA ASP A 44 -41.64 -142.45 55.31
C ASP A 44 -40.94 -142.51 53.96
N ARG A 45 -41.01 -143.65 53.25
CA ARG A 45 -40.55 -143.75 51.86
C ARG A 45 -41.26 -142.75 50.95
N LEU A 46 -42.59 -142.65 51.03
CA LEU A 46 -43.36 -141.66 50.25
C LEU A 46 -42.98 -140.22 50.59
N ARG A 47 -42.59 -139.94 51.84
CA ARG A 47 -42.14 -138.62 52.28
C ARG A 47 -40.73 -138.32 51.74
N GLU A 48 -39.83 -139.28 51.80
CA GLU A 48 -38.49 -139.17 51.21
C GLU A 48 -38.56 -138.98 49.69
N ASP A 49 -39.43 -139.71 48.99
CA ASP A 49 -39.65 -139.54 47.55
C ASP A 49 -40.17 -138.14 47.21
N ARG A 50 -41.08 -137.58 48.03
CA ARG A 50 -41.54 -136.20 47.88
C ARG A 50 -40.43 -135.18 48.12
N LEU A 51 -39.66 -135.34 49.20
CA LEU A 51 -38.54 -134.45 49.50
C LEU A 51 -37.48 -134.52 48.42
N PHE A 52 -37.17 -135.72 47.91
CA PHE A 52 -36.25 -135.91 46.80
C PHE A 52 -36.74 -135.18 45.54
N ASN A 53 -38.02 -135.31 45.20
CA ASN A 53 -38.63 -134.57 44.08
C ASN A 53 -38.57 -133.05 44.28
N ASP A 54 -38.90 -132.56 45.48
CA ASP A 54 -38.80 -131.13 45.80
C ASP A 54 -37.34 -130.62 45.70
N PHE A 55 -36.37 -131.40 46.18
CA PHE A 55 -34.95 -131.10 46.01
C PHE A 55 -34.50 -131.12 44.55
N GLN A 56 -35.00 -132.06 43.74
CA GLN A 56 -34.74 -132.07 42.30
C GLN A 56 -35.29 -130.83 41.62
N GLN A 57 -36.54 -130.45 41.90
CA GLN A 57 -37.14 -129.23 41.34
C GLN A 57 -36.41 -127.96 41.81
N GLN A 58 -35.97 -127.89 43.06
CA GLN A 58 -35.18 -126.77 43.56
C GLN A 58 -33.81 -126.71 42.88
N ARG A 59 -33.14 -127.86 42.72
CA ARG A 59 -31.87 -127.96 42.00
C ARG A 59 -32.02 -127.54 40.54
N GLU A 60 -33.07 -127.97 39.86
CA GLU A 60 -33.40 -127.57 38.49
C GLU A 60 -33.70 -126.07 38.40
N LYS A 61 -34.47 -125.51 39.33
CA LYS A 61 -34.75 -124.06 39.41
C LYS A 61 -33.48 -123.25 39.63
N ILE A 62 -32.62 -123.66 40.56
CA ILE A 62 -31.33 -123.01 40.81
C ILE A 62 -30.44 -123.10 39.57
N ASN A 63 -30.39 -124.27 38.93
CA ASN A 63 -29.62 -124.45 37.70
C ASN A 63 -30.16 -123.57 36.56
N TYR A 64 -31.47 -123.49 36.39
CA TYR A 64 -32.10 -122.59 35.41
C TYR A 64 -31.77 -121.11 35.71
N PHE A 65 -31.91 -120.66 36.96
CA PHE A 65 -31.53 -119.30 37.34
C PHE A 65 -30.04 -119.03 37.11
N TRP A 66 -29.18 -120.00 37.43
CA TRP A 66 -27.75 -119.87 37.18
C TRP A 66 -27.44 -119.75 35.68
N ILE A 67 -28.05 -120.58 34.83
CA ILE A 67 -27.89 -120.49 33.36
C ILE A 67 -28.41 -119.14 32.84
N VAL A 68 -29.59 -118.70 33.29
CA VAL A 68 -30.19 -117.44 32.85
C VAL A 68 -29.36 -116.24 33.30
N GLU A 69 -28.92 -116.18 34.55
CA GLU A 69 -28.09 -115.07 35.03
C GLU A 69 -26.68 -115.09 34.44
N LYS A 70 -26.11 -116.28 34.22
CA LYS A 70 -24.85 -116.40 33.48
C LYS A 70 -25.00 -115.86 32.05
N LYS A 71 -26.09 -116.22 31.35
CA LYS A 71 -26.40 -115.71 30.02
C LYS A 71 -26.63 -114.19 30.03
N LYS A 72 -27.42 -113.66 30.97
CA LYS A 72 -27.63 -112.20 31.12
C LYS A 72 -26.33 -111.46 31.40
N LEU A 73 -25.44 -112.02 32.22
CA LEU A 73 -24.12 -111.44 32.48
C LEU A 73 -23.27 -111.44 31.22
N GLU A 74 -23.28 -112.53 30.45
CA GLU A 74 -22.61 -112.63 29.15
C GLU A 74 -23.17 -111.61 28.14
N ASP A 75 -24.51 -111.46 28.07
CA ASP A 75 -25.20 -110.47 27.22
C ASP A 75 -24.82 -109.04 27.63
N LYS A 76 -24.83 -108.71 28.93
CA LYS A 76 -24.42 -107.39 29.44
C LYS A 76 -22.94 -107.10 29.20
N LYS A 77 -22.08 -108.11 29.31
CA LYS A 77 -20.66 -107.99 28.94
C LYS A 77 -20.49 -107.79 27.43
N ALA A 78 -21.34 -108.38 26.59
CA ALA A 78 -21.35 -108.14 25.15
C ALA A 78 -21.83 -106.72 24.83
N GLU A 79 -22.92 -106.25 25.45
CA GLU A 79 -23.41 -104.87 25.32
C GLU A 79 -22.36 -103.85 25.75
N LEU A 80 -21.68 -104.06 26.87
CA LEU A 80 -20.64 -103.14 27.35
C LEU A 80 -19.44 -103.10 26.40
N ARG A 81 -19.06 -104.24 25.82
CA ARG A 81 -18.02 -104.30 24.78
C ARG A 81 -18.46 -103.55 23.51
N ASN A 82 -19.72 -103.67 23.09
CA ASN A 82 -20.24 -102.93 21.95
C ASN A 82 -20.28 -101.42 22.23
N LYS A 83 -20.72 -101.00 23.43
CA LYS A 83 -20.72 -99.59 23.81
C LYS A 83 -19.32 -98.98 23.89
N ASN A 84 -18.34 -99.73 24.40
CA ASN A 84 -16.94 -99.28 24.37
C ASN A 84 -16.42 -99.12 22.94
N ARG A 85 -16.79 -100.02 22.01
CA ARG A 85 -16.46 -99.87 20.59
C ARG A 85 -17.14 -98.64 19.98
N GLU A 86 -18.41 -98.40 20.28
CA GLU A 86 -19.11 -97.20 19.81
C GLU A 86 -18.45 -95.90 20.31
N VAL A 87 -18.00 -95.87 21.56
CA VAL A 87 -17.25 -94.72 22.11
C VAL A 87 -15.92 -94.55 21.37
N GLN A 88 -15.17 -95.62 21.14
CA GLN A 88 -13.93 -95.58 20.35
C GLN A 88 -14.18 -95.06 18.93
N ASP A 89 -15.21 -95.57 18.24
CA ASP A 89 -15.57 -95.11 16.89
C ASP A 89 -15.93 -93.61 16.88
N LEU A 90 -16.61 -93.11 17.92
CA LEU A 90 -16.94 -91.68 18.04
C LEU A 90 -15.72 -90.82 18.33
N GLU A 91 -14.82 -91.27 19.20
CA GLU A 91 -13.54 -90.59 19.48
C GLU A 91 -12.67 -90.52 18.23
N GLU A 92 -12.60 -91.60 17.45
CA GLU A 92 -11.88 -91.64 16.18
C GLU A 92 -12.48 -90.66 15.15
N ARG A 93 -13.82 -90.63 15.02
CA ARG A 93 -14.51 -89.66 14.16
C ARG A 93 -14.23 -88.22 14.59
N GLN A 94 -14.35 -87.92 15.88
CA GLN A 94 -14.08 -86.58 16.41
C GLN A 94 -12.61 -86.19 16.17
N ALA A 95 -11.67 -87.11 16.33
CA ALA A 95 -10.26 -86.85 16.04
C ALA A 95 -10.01 -86.54 14.55
N VAL A 96 -10.71 -87.23 13.65
CA VAL A 96 -10.68 -86.93 12.20
C VAL A 96 -11.30 -85.58 11.89
N GLU A 97 -12.47 -85.26 12.45
CA GLU A 97 -13.12 -83.96 12.28
C GLU A 97 -12.22 -82.81 12.77
N ILE A 98 -11.60 -82.94 13.95
CA ILE A 98 -10.65 -81.95 14.46
C ILE A 98 -9.48 -81.75 13.50
N LYS A 99 -8.96 -82.82 12.88
CA LYS A 99 -7.88 -82.71 11.88
C LYS A 99 -8.35 -81.95 10.63
N ILE A 100 -9.56 -82.25 10.14
CA ILE A 100 -10.15 -81.55 8.98
C ILE A 100 -10.36 -80.06 9.31
N TYR A 101 -10.92 -79.73 10.48
CA TYR A 101 -11.09 -78.34 10.90
C TYR A 101 -9.75 -77.62 11.04
N LYS A 102 -8.73 -78.26 11.62
CA LYS A 102 -7.37 -77.68 11.69
C LYS A 102 -6.79 -77.43 10.31
N GLN A 103 -6.97 -78.34 9.35
CA GLN A 103 -6.53 -78.13 7.97
C GLN A 103 -7.30 -76.98 7.32
N ARG A 104 -8.62 -76.93 7.48
CA ARG A 104 -9.45 -75.85 6.93
C ARG A 104 -9.07 -74.47 7.48
N VAL A 105 -8.79 -74.37 8.78
CA VAL A 105 -8.29 -73.13 9.39
C VAL A 105 -6.92 -72.76 8.83
N LYS A 106 -6.02 -73.73 8.64
CA LYS A 106 -4.70 -73.46 8.02
C LYS A 106 -4.87 -72.95 6.58
N HIS A 107 -5.71 -73.58 5.77
CA HIS A 107 -6.00 -73.12 4.42
C HIS A 107 -6.57 -71.71 4.41
N LEU A 108 -7.57 -71.43 5.26
CA LEU A 108 -8.15 -70.09 5.37
C LEU A 108 -7.12 -69.03 5.80
N LEU A 109 -6.21 -69.37 6.71
CA LEU A 109 -5.14 -68.45 7.13
C LEU A 109 -4.12 -68.22 6.01
N HIS A 110 -3.78 -69.23 5.21
CA HIS A 110 -2.93 -69.06 4.05
C HIS A 110 -3.60 -68.24 2.96
N GLU A 111 -4.87 -68.52 2.64
CA GLU A 111 -5.67 -67.73 1.71
C GLU A 111 -5.75 -66.26 2.14
N PHE A 112 -6.06 -66.00 3.42
CA PHE A 112 -6.09 -64.64 3.96
C PHE A 112 -4.71 -63.97 3.89
N GLN A 113 -3.63 -64.70 4.20
CA GLN A 113 -2.28 -64.16 4.10
C GLN A 113 -1.92 -63.83 2.64
N ASP A 114 -2.30 -64.68 1.70
CA ASP A 114 -2.07 -64.50 0.27
C ASP A 114 -2.86 -63.29 -0.26
N GLU A 115 -4.14 -63.15 0.10
CA GLU A 115 -4.98 -61.98 -0.21
C GLU A 115 -4.36 -60.68 0.34
N VAL A 116 -3.95 -60.68 1.61
CA VAL A 116 -3.28 -59.51 2.22
C VAL A 116 -1.98 -59.17 1.51
N THR A 117 -1.19 -60.17 1.09
CA THR A 117 0.03 -59.90 0.34
C THR A 117 -0.26 -59.35 -1.05
N LEU A 118 -1.30 -59.87 -1.72
CA LEU A 118 -1.71 -59.39 -3.03
C LEU A 118 -2.18 -57.94 -2.96
N GLU A 119 -3.09 -57.61 -2.03
CA GLU A 119 -3.57 -56.24 -1.82
C GLU A 119 -2.43 -55.28 -1.49
N LYS A 120 -1.47 -55.69 -0.64
CA LYS A 120 -0.29 -54.87 -0.34
C LYS A 120 0.56 -54.64 -1.59
N THR A 121 0.82 -55.67 -2.37
CA THR A 121 1.62 -55.52 -3.61
C THR A 121 0.92 -54.66 -4.65
N ASP A 122 -0.40 -54.77 -4.77
CA ASP A 122 -1.18 -53.94 -5.69
C ASP A 122 -1.27 -52.49 -5.21
N GLY A 123 -1.39 -52.27 -3.89
CA GLY A 123 -1.27 -50.94 -3.29
C GLY A 123 0.09 -50.30 -3.55
N GLU A 124 1.19 -51.03 -3.34
CA GLU A 124 2.55 -50.55 -3.63
C GLU A 124 2.76 -50.25 -5.12
N ARG A 125 2.23 -51.10 -6.02
CA ARG A 125 2.27 -50.86 -7.47
C ARG A 125 1.48 -49.61 -7.84
N ALA A 126 0.28 -49.43 -7.31
CA ALA A 126 -0.54 -48.26 -7.57
C ALA A 126 0.16 -46.96 -7.11
N VAL A 127 0.79 -46.98 -5.93
CA VAL A 127 1.58 -45.85 -5.42
C VAL A 127 2.77 -45.56 -6.33
N LYS A 128 3.51 -46.58 -6.79
CA LYS A 128 4.63 -46.38 -7.72
C LYS A 128 4.18 -45.80 -9.07
N LEU A 129 3.09 -46.32 -9.64
CA LEU A 129 2.53 -45.79 -10.87
C LEU A 129 2.14 -44.32 -10.73
N ALA A 130 1.44 -43.96 -9.63
CA ALA A 130 1.09 -42.57 -9.36
C ALA A 130 2.32 -41.66 -9.16
N GLN A 131 3.38 -42.17 -8.52
CA GLN A 131 4.64 -41.44 -8.37
C GLN A 131 5.34 -41.20 -9.72
N ASP A 132 5.40 -42.22 -10.57
CA ASP A 132 6.01 -42.12 -11.90
C ASP A 132 5.21 -41.19 -12.82
N GLU A 133 3.87 -41.26 -12.79
CA GLU A 133 2.98 -40.33 -13.49
C GLU A 133 3.20 -38.89 -13.01
N ASN A 134 3.21 -38.64 -11.71
CA ASN A 134 3.46 -37.31 -11.17
C ASN A 134 4.86 -36.79 -11.56
N ARG A 135 5.88 -37.66 -11.55
CA ARG A 135 7.23 -37.31 -11.99
C ARG A 135 7.26 -36.93 -13.48
N SER A 136 6.52 -37.63 -14.32
CA SER A 136 6.41 -37.31 -15.75
C SER A 136 5.72 -35.96 -15.97
N ALA A 137 4.58 -35.73 -15.31
CA ALA A 137 3.85 -34.45 -15.36
C ALA A 137 4.71 -33.28 -14.86
N GLU A 138 5.49 -33.47 -13.79
CA GLU A 138 6.43 -32.45 -13.32
C GLU A 138 7.50 -32.10 -14.35
N LEU A 139 8.01 -33.09 -15.09
CA LEU A 139 9.02 -32.85 -16.12
C LEU A 139 8.43 -32.08 -17.31
N GLU A 140 7.20 -32.42 -17.72
CA GLU A 140 6.45 -31.69 -18.75
C GLU A 140 6.20 -30.24 -18.32
N LEU A 141 5.66 -30.02 -17.13
CA LEU A 141 5.45 -28.67 -16.58
C LEU A 141 6.76 -27.86 -16.50
N LYS A 142 7.88 -28.51 -16.15
CA LYS A 142 9.21 -27.85 -16.14
C LYS A 142 9.69 -27.54 -17.57
N ALA A 143 9.36 -28.34 -18.57
CA ALA A 143 9.66 -28.07 -19.97
C ALA A 143 8.80 -26.91 -20.50
N ASP A 144 7.50 -26.95 -20.28
CA ASP A 144 6.55 -25.90 -20.69
C ASP A 144 6.90 -24.56 -20.04
N ARG A 145 7.23 -24.56 -18.74
CA ARG A 145 7.68 -23.35 -18.05
C ARG A 145 8.95 -22.76 -18.68
N ARG A 146 9.86 -23.59 -19.18
CA ARG A 146 11.07 -23.12 -19.89
C ARG A 146 10.72 -22.59 -21.27
N ALA A 147 9.86 -23.28 -22.03
CA ALA A 147 9.38 -22.84 -23.33
C ALA A 147 8.67 -21.47 -23.23
N LEU A 148 7.74 -21.33 -22.29
CA LEU A 148 6.99 -20.09 -22.07
C LEU A 148 7.90 -18.94 -21.63
N ARG A 149 8.95 -19.22 -20.83
CA ARG A 149 9.97 -18.21 -20.50
C ARG A 149 10.75 -17.76 -21.73
N MET A 150 11.14 -18.67 -22.61
CA MET A 150 11.84 -18.32 -23.84
C MET A 150 10.95 -17.50 -24.78
N GLU A 151 9.68 -17.86 -24.91
CA GLU A 151 8.70 -17.10 -25.68
C GLU A 151 8.51 -15.69 -25.11
N LEU A 152 8.34 -15.56 -23.78
CA LEU A 152 8.24 -14.27 -23.11
C LEU A 152 9.48 -13.40 -23.36
N VAL A 153 10.68 -13.99 -23.27
CA VAL A 153 11.94 -13.28 -23.59
C VAL A 153 11.98 -12.86 -25.06
N GLY A 154 11.56 -13.73 -25.98
CA GLY A 154 11.46 -13.42 -27.41
C GLY A 154 10.51 -12.25 -27.70
N VAL A 155 9.30 -12.28 -27.12
CA VAL A 155 8.32 -11.19 -27.25
C VAL A 155 8.88 -9.90 -26.66
N ASN A 156 9.46 -9.95 -25.46
CA ASN A 156 10.07 -8.77 -24.84
C ASN A 156 11.21 -8.19 -25.67
N SER A 157 12.07 -9.03 -26.26
CA SER A 157 13.13 -8.59 -27.16
C SER A 157 12.57 -7.92 -28.41
N SER A 158 11.54 -8.50 -29.02
CA SER A 158 10.89 -7.92 -30.20
C SER A 158 10.23 -6.57 -29.90
N PHE A 159 9.64 -6.43 -28.71
CA PHE A 159 9.06 -5.18 -28.23
C PHE A 159 10.14 -4.12 -27.97
N ASP A 160 11.25 -4.50 -27.34
CA ASP A 160 12.39 -3.61 -27.12
C ASP A 160 12.99 -3.13 -28.45
N ASP A 161 13.12 -4.00 -29.44
CA ASP A 161 13.59 -3.63 -30.78
C ASP A 161 12.59 -2.71 -31.52
N TYR A 162 11.29 -2.92 -31.35
CA TYR A 162 10.26 -2.01 -31.85
C TYR A 162 10.37 -0.62 -31.20
N VAL A 163 10.54 -0.55 -29.88
CA VAL A 163 10.74 0.71 -29.15
C VAL A 163 12.01 1.42 -29.60
N LYS A 164 13.12 0.70 -29.79
CA LYS A 164 14.37 1.26 -30.34
C LYS A 164 14.16 1.81 -31.75
N SER A 165 13.44 1.10 -32.61
CA SER A 165 13.13 1.60 -33.96
C SER A 165 12.30 2.88 -33.91
N MET A 166 11.26 2.94 -33.08
CA MET A 166 10.45 4.15 -32.91
C MET A 166 11.28 5.33 -32.40
N ARG A 167 12.16 5.10 -31.41
CA ARG A 167 13.07 6.14 -30.89
C ARG A 167 14.01 6.65 -31.99
N LYS A 168 14.61 5.75 -32.76
CA LYS A 168 15.47 6.10 -33.88
C LYS A 168 14.74 6.94 -34.94
N ASP A 169 13.49 6.62 -35.24
CA ASP A 169 12.68 7.39 -36.18
C ASP A 169 12.27 8.75 -35.62
N GLN A 170 12.00 8.85 -34.31
CA GLN A 170 11.80 10.12 -33.64
C GLN A 170 13.07 10.99 -33.68
N ASP A 171 14.24 10.43 -33.41
CA ASP A 171 15.53 11.13 -33.46
C ASP A 171 15.85 11.62 -34.88
N ARG A 172 15.53 10.80 -35.90
CA ARG A 172 15.62 11.21 -37.31
C ARG A 172 14.71 12.39 -37.62
N LYS A 173 13.43 12.32 -37.22
CA LYS A 173 12.46 13.42 -37.43
C LYS A 173 12.89 14.70 -36.69
N SER A 174 13.37 14.58 -35.46
CA SER A 174 13.90 15.69 -34.66
C SER A 174 15.11 16.34 -35.34
N THR A 175 16.05 15.52 -35.83
CA THR A 175 17.22 16.00 -36.58
C THR A 175 16.83 16.69 -37.89
N MET A 176 15.86 16.14 -38.62
CA MET A 176 15.36 16.73 -39.85
C MET A 176 14.69 18.09 -39.58
N LEU A 177 13.86 18.18 -38.54
CA LEU A 177 13.26 19.44 -38.09
C LEU A 177 14.33 20.47 -37.70
N ARG A 178 15.36 20.08 -36.94
CA ARG A 178 16.48 20.97 -36.60
C ARG A 178 17.16 21.53 -37.84
N LYS A 179 17.49 20.67 -38.81
CA LYS A 179 18.08 21.09 -40.09
C LYS A 179 17.16 22.04 -40.88
N ASP A 180 15.85 21.79 -40.88
CA ASP A 180 14.89 22.69 -41.54
C ASP A 180 14.80 24.05 -40.84
N PHE A 181 14.85 24.08 -39.50
CA PHE A 181 14.89 25.33 -38.73
C PHE A 181 16.20 26.09 -38.94
N GLU A 182 17.34 25.39 -38.94
CA GLU A 182 18.65 25.97 -39.26
C GLU A 182 18.67 26.57 -40.66
N ARG A 183 18.13 25.85 -41.67
CA ARG A 183 18.01 26.35 -43.03
C ARG A 183 17.15 27.60 -43.09
N ARG A 184 15.95 27.59 -42.49
CA ARG A 184 15.06 28.77 -42.46
C ARG A 184 15.69 29.96 -41.74
N ALA A 185 16.43 29.72 -40.65
CA ALA A 185 17.14 30.76 -39.93
C ALA A 185 18.26 31.38 -40.79
N ALA A 186 19.02 30.54 -41.50
CA ALA A 186 20.04 31.01 -42.45
C ALA A 186 19.41 31.83 -43.59
N GLU A 187 18.34 31.33 -44.23
CA GLU A 187 17.61 32.06 -45.28
C GLU A 187 17.12 33.43 -44.80
N VAL A 188 16.59 33.52 -43.57
CA VAL A 188 16.15 34.79 -42.98
C VAL A 188 17.33 35.72 -42.72
N ASN A 189 18.44 35.21 -42.19
CA ASN A 189 19.64 36.01 -41.98
C ASN A 189 20.19 36.56 -43.31
N ASP A 190 20.30 35.73 -44.34
CA ASP A 190 20.77 36.13 -45.67
C ASP A 190 19.88 37.26 -46.25
N ILE A 191 18.56 37.16 -46.10
CA ILE A 191 17.61 38.20 -46.54
C ILE A 191 17.86 39.52 -45.78
N TYR A 192 18.10 39.47 -44.47
CA TYR A 192 18.36 40.67 -43.68
C TYR A 192 19.75 41.26 -43.94
N GLU A 193 20.76 40.43 -44.16
CA GLU A 193 22.10 40.87 -44.56
C GLU A 193 22.05 41.59 -45.90
N GLU A 194 21.36 41.03 -46.90
CA GLU A 194 21.22 41.66 -48.21
C GLU A 194 20.45 42.99 -48.11
N ARG A 195 19.34 43.02 -47.36
CA ARG A 195 18.59 44.28 -47.11
C ARG A 195 19.42 45.34 -46.40
N MET A 196 20.25 44.95 -45.43
CA MET A 196 21.16 45.87 -44.75
C MET A 196 22.24 46.39 -45.69
N LYS A 197 22.77 45.52 -46.55
CA LYS A 197 23.77 45.90 -47.56
C LYS A 197 23.18 46.89 -48.57
N THR A 198 22.02 46.60 -49.14
CA THR A 198 21.34 47.51 -50.09
C THR A 198 21.04 48.86 -49.43
N LEU A 199 20.55 48.86 -48.19
CA LEU A 199 20.27 50.11 -47.46
C LEU A 199 21.55 50.94 -47.24
N ARG A 200 22.68 50.29 -46.93
CA ARG A 200 23.98 50.98 -46.81
C ARG A 200 24.41 51.58 -48.13
N GLU A 201 24.32 50.82 -49.22
CA GLU A 201 24.66 51.30 -50.57
C GLU A 201 23.78 52.49 -50.99
N ASP A 202 22.48 52.43 -50.71
CA ASP A 202 21.53 53.52 -50.98
C ASP A 202 21.86 54.79 -50.18
N LEU A 203 22.13 54.66 -48.88
CA LEU A 203 22.50 55.80 -48.03
C LEU A 203 23.86 56.39 -48.41
N GLU A 204 24.83 55.56 -48.80
CA GLU A 204 26.11 56.04 -49.33
C GLU A 204 25.95 56.76 -50.66
N SER A 205 25.07 56.26 -51.54
CA SER A 205 24.73 56.91 -52.81
C SER A 205 24.07 58.28 -52.58
N GLN A 206 23.10 58.36 -51.67
CA GLN A 206 22.48 59.63 -51.27
C GLN A 206 23.51 60.60 -50.70
N ARG A 207 24.35 60.14 -49.76
CA ARG A 207 25.42 60.97 -49.19
C ARG A 207 26.37 61.49 -50.27
N LYS A 208 26.75 60.67 -51.26
CA LYS A 208 27.60 61.10 -52.39
C LYS A 208 26.89 62.13 -53.26
N ALA A 209 25.60 61.94 -53.55
CA ALA A 209 24.81 62.90 -54.31
C ALA A 209 24.67 64.25 -53.58
N ASP A 210 24.41 64.22 -52.27
CA ASP A 210 24.33 65.42 -51.43
C ASP A 210 25.67 66.15 -51.36
N LEU A 211 26.78 65.42 -51.20
CA LEU A 211 28.13 65.99 -51.24
C LEU A 211 28.39 66.68 -52.58
N GLN A 212 28.08 66.02 -53.70
CA GLN A 212 28.22 66.59 -55.03
C GLN A 212 27.37 67.85 -55.18
N SER A 213 26.12 67.83 -54.73
CA SER A 213 25.25 69.01 -54.81
C SER A 213 25.79 70.19 -53.99
N ILE A 214 26.36 69.92 -52.81
CA ILE A 214 27.00 70.94 -51.98
C ILE A 214 28.27 71.48 -52.65
N GLU A 215 29.07 70.61 -53.26
CA GLU A 215 30.26 71.00 -54.03
C GLU A 215 29.86 71.89 -55.22
N ASP A 216 28.89 71.48 -56.02
CA ASP A 216 28.38 72.26 -57.16
C ASP A 216 27.85 73.63 -56.71
N GLN A 217 27.14 73.71 -55.58
CA GLN A 217 26.66 74.97 -55.01
C GLN A 217 27.80 75.88 -54.55
N LYS A 218 28.82 75.30 -53.92
CA LYS A 218 30.03 76.03 -53.49
C LYS A 218 30.81 76.54 -54.69
N ASP A 219 30.99 75.72 -55.72
CA ASP A 219 31.66 76.11 -56.96
C ASP A 219 30.89 77.22 -57.68
N ALA A 220 29.57 77.11 -57.76
CA ALA A 220 28.73 78.18 -58.30
C ALA A 220 28.78 79.47 -57.45
N HIS A 221 28.98 79.37 -56.13
CA HIS A 221 29.20 80.52 -55.28
C HIS A 221 30.57 81.16 -55.50
N ILE A 222 31.62 80.34 -55.59
CA ILE A 222 32.99 80.77 -55.92
C ILE A 222 32.98 81.49 -57.27
N GLU A 223 32.33 80.94 -58.30
CA GLU A 223 32.24 81.56 -59.63
C GLU A 223 31.53 82.93 -59.57
N ARG A 224 30.42 83.03 -58.83
CA ARG A 224 29.73 84.31 -58.61
C ARG A 224 30.62 85.32 -57.88
N LEU A 225 31.35 84.87 -56.86
CA LEU A 225 32.24 85.72 -56.09
C LEU A 225 33.41 86.20 -56.96
N MET A 226 34.01 85.33 -57.76
CA MET A 226 35.05 85.71 -58.73
C MET A 226 34.53 86.75 -59.74
N LYS A 227 33.32 86.56 -60.30
CA LYS A 227 32.71 87.54 -61.21
C LYS A 227 32.43 88.88 -60.52
N ALA A 228 32.00 88.86 -59.25
CA ALA A 228 31.79 90.08 -58.47
C ALA A 228 33.11 90.81 -58.21
N HIS A 229 34.16 90.08 -57.84
CA HIS A 229 35.49 90.64 -57.68
C HIS A 229 36.03 91.22 -58.99
N GLU A 230 35.89 90.52 -60.12
CA GLU A 230 36.32 91.02 -61.44
C GLU A 230 35.61 92.32 -61.82
N ARG A 231 34.29 92.41 -61.54
CA ARG A 231 33.53 93.65 -61.72
C ARG A 231 34.02 94.76 -60.80
N ALA A 232 34.20 94.49 -59.51
CA ALA A 232 34.71 95.47 -58.56
C ALA A 232 36.12 95.95 -58.94
N PHE A 233 37.00 95.06 -59.40
CA PHE A 233 38.32 95.44 -59.93
C PHE A 233 38.20 96.31 -61.18
N SER A 234 37.28 95.98 -62.09
CA SER A 234 37.00 96.80 -63.27
C SER A 234 36.44 98.18 -62.91
N GLU A 235 35.53 98.27 -61.95
CA GLU A 235 34.97 99.51 -61.43
C GLU A 235 36.04 100.36 -60.74
N ILE A 236 36.90 99.76 -59.91
CA ILE A 236 38.04 100.43 -59.28
C ILE A 236 39.00 100.95 -60.36
N LYS A 237 39.30 100.15 -61.37
CA LYS A 237 40.16 100.55 -62.49
C LYS A 237 39.56 101.72 -63.26
N ASN A 238 38.26 101.68 -63.52
CA ASN A 238 37.53 102.77 -64.16
C ASN A 238 37.51 104.01 -63.26
N TYR A 239 37.27 103.88 -61.96
CA TYR A 239 37.32 104.99 -61.01
C TYR A 239 38.70 105.66 -60.96
N TYR A 240 39.78 104.89 -60.95
CA TYR A 240 41.14 105.47 -61.03
C TYR A 240 41.42 106.06 -62.41
N ASN A 241 40.95 105.44 -63.49
CA ASN A 241 41.06 106.02 -64.84
C ASN A 241 40.29 107.35 -64.93
N ASP A 242 39.08 107.42 -64.38
CA ASP A 242 38.24 108.61 -64.33
C ASP A 242 38.88 109.68 -63.45
N ILE A 243 39.44 109.32 -62.28
CA ILE A 243 40.25 110.24 -61.48
C ILE A 243 41.46 110.71 -62.27
N THR A 244 42.18 109.84 -62.98
CA THR A 244 43.33 110.29 -63.77
C THR A 244 42.91 111.21 -64.90
N HIS A 245 41.78 110.96 -65.56
CA HIS A 245 41.25 111.78 -66.62
C HIS A 245 40.75 113.12 -66.07
N ASN A 246 39.99 113.10 -64.99
CA ASN A 246 39.48 114.28 -64.30
C ASN A 246 40.62 115.08 -63.64
N ASN A 247 41.66 114.44 -63.14
CA ASN A 247 42.89 115.10 -62.71
C ASN A 247 43.64 115.69 -63.91
N LEU A 248 43.63 115.06 -65.08
CA LEU A 248 44.22 115.62 -66.31
C LEU A 248 43.44 116.86 -66.79
N ASP A 249 42.11 116.80 -66.71
CA ASP A 249 41.21 117.90 -67.05
C ASP A 249 41.30 119.03 -66.00
N LEU A 250 41.43 118.67 -64.72
CA LEU A 250 41.73 119.61 -63.63
C LEU A 250 43.13 120.20 -63.76
N ILE A 251 44.13 119.44 -64.20
CA ILE A 251 45.47 119.98 -64.49
C ILE A 251 45.42 120.94 -65.68
N LYS A 252 44.58 120.66 -66.70
CA LYS A 252 44.33 121.60 -67.80
C LYS A 252 43.63 122.87 -67.30
N SER A 253 42.56 122.72 -66.53
CA SER A 253 41.81 123.86 -66.00
C SER A 253 42.64 124.68 -65.02
N LEU A 254 43.39 124.04 -64.11
CA LEU A 254 44.33 124.72 -63.20
C LEU A 254 45.49 125.38 -63.96
N LYS A 255 45.91 124.89 -65.12
CA LYS A 255 46.88 125.62 -65.96
C LYS A 255 46.27 126.89 -66.56
N GLU A 256 45.00 126.85 -66.97
CA GLU A 256 44.25 128.05 -67.40
C GLU A 256 44.01 129.00 -66.21
N GLU A 257 43.68 128.46 -65.04
CA GLU A 257 43.38 129.20 -63.81
C GLU A 257 44.66 129.76 -63.18
N VAL A 258 45.82 129.10 -63.25
CA VAL A 258 47.14 129.67 -62.85
C VAL A 258 47.52 130.85 -63.76
N SER A 259 47.10 130.83 -65.02
CA SER A 259 47.22 131.98 -65.93
C SER A 259 46.33 133.15 -65.48
N GLU A 260 45.14 132.89 -64.93
CA GLU A 260 44.26 133.92 -64.35
C GLU A 260 44.68 134.36 -62.94
N MET A 261 45.11 133.44 -62.08
CA MET A 261 45.53 133.65 -60.69
C MET A 261 46.79 134.51 -60.60
N LYS A 262 47.71 134.42 -61.57
CA LYS A 262 48.82 135.40 -61.67
C LYS A 262 48.31 136.86 -61.78
N LYS A 263 47.08 137.08 -62.28
CA LYS A 263 46.46 138.41 -62.33
C LYS A 263 45.71 138.80 -61.05
N THR A 264 45.23 137.83 -60.26
CA THR A 264 44.46 138.09 -59.03
C THR A 264 45.31 138.03 -57.75
N GLN A 265 46.42 137.28 -57.71
CA GLN A 265 47.33 137.16 -56.57
C GLN A 265 47.98 138.50 -56.16
N GLN A 266 48.11 139.45 -57.09
CA GLN A 266 48.48 140.83 -56.76
C GLN A 266 47.45 141.57 -55.88
N LYS A 267 46.22 141.06 -55.75
CA LYS A 267 45.10 141.75 -55.08
C LYS A 267 44.82 141.22 -53.67
N GLU A 268 45.15 139.97 -53.35
CA GLU A 268 44.67 139.31 -52.11
C GLU A 268 45.71 139.16 -50.99
N GLU A 269 46.99 139.45 -51.26
CA GLU A 269 48.06 139.51 -50.24
C GLU A 269 47.73 140.46 -49.07
N LYS A 270 46.79 141.38 -49.28
CA LYS A 270 46.31 142.34 -48.26
C LYS A 270 45.33 141.78 -47.23
N LYS A 271 44.64 140.65 -47.49
CA LYS A 271 43.57 140.15 -46.58
C LYS A 271 44.02 139.03 -45.63
N LEU A 272 45.20 138.45 -45.86
CA LEU A 272 45.68 137.27 -45.14
C LEU A 272 46.10 137.54 -43.67
N ASN A 273 46.38 138.79 -43.31
CA ASN A 273 46.91 139.12 -41.98
C ASN A 273 45.86 139.20 -40.86
N GLU A 274 44.56 139.25 -41.18
CA GLU A 274 43.50 139.41 -40.17
C GLU A 274 43.01 138.08 -39.57
N ILE A 275 43.11 136.97 -40.31
CA ILE A 275 42.46 135.70 -39.95
C ILE A 275 43.30 134.85 -38.97
N LYS A 276 44.59 135.15 -38.76
CA LYS A 276 45.47 134.34 -37.90
C LYS A 276 45.20 134.46 -36.39
N ALA A 277 44.37 135.39 -35.93
CA ALA A 277 44.15 135.63 -34.50
C ALA A 277 43.07 134.75 -33.84
N GLU A 278 42.12 134.19 -34.62
CA GLU A 278 40.91 133.58 -34.04
C GLU A 278 41.06 132.09 -33.66
N ASN A 279 42.11 131.42 -34.15
CA ASN A 279 42.25 129.97 -34.05
C ASN A 279 42.79 129.43 -32.70
N ARG A 280 42.96 130.27 -31.67
CA ARG A 280 43.54 129.84 -30.37
C ARG A 280 42.52 129.46 -29.28
N ARG A 281 41.20 129.51 -29.54
CA ARG A 281 40.14 129.48 -28.49
C ARG A 281 39.47 128.12 -28.20
N MET A 282 39.68 127.04 -28.97
CA MET A 282 38.81 125.84 -28.94
C MET A 282 39.40 124.53 -28.37
N LYS A 283 40.48 124.55 -27.58
CA LYS A 283 41.17 123.31 -27.14
C LYS A 283 40.55 122.56 -25.93
N GLU A 284 39.77 123.21 -25.08
CA GLU A 284 39.33 122.63 -23.80
C GLU A 284 38.04 121.76 -23.80
N PRO A 285 37.07 121.92 -24.74
CA PRO A 285 35.88 121.08 -24.77
C PRO A 285 36.15 119.61 -25.15
N LEU A 286 37.23 119.33 -25.89
CA LEU A 286 37.52 118.00 -26.44
C LEU A 286 37.94 116.99 -25.36
N ARG A 287 38.61 117.43 -24.30
CA ARG A 287 39.18 116.56 -23.27
C ARG A 287 38.15 115.92 -22.34
N LYS A 288 36.99 116.57 -22.13
CA LYS A 288 35.93 116.06 -21.24
C LYS A 288 35.06 114.98 -21.91
N ALA A 289 34.91 115.02 -23.22
CA ALA A 289 34.16 114.00 -23.96
C ALA A 289 34.87 112.64 -24.01
N GLU A 290 36.21 112.62 -23.96
CA GLU A 290 37.00 111.38 -24.00
C GLU A 290 36.99 110.58 -22.67
N GLU A 291 36.74 111.24 -21.53
CA GLU A 291 36.67 110.58 -20.21
C GLU A 291 35.31 109.90 -19.98
N ASP A 292 34.22 110.46 -20.50
CA ASP A 292 32.86 109.88 -20.39
C ASP A 292 32.68 108.63 -21.29
N VAL A 293 33.35 108.58 -22.45
CA VAL A 293 33.32 107.40 -23.35
C VAL A 293 33.94 106.18 -22.68
N ARG A 294 35.08 106.33 -22.00
CA ARG A 294 35.77 105.21 -21.33
C ARG A 294 34.96 104.60 -20.19
N ARG A 295 34.19 105.43 -19.45
CA ARG A 295 33.36 104.93 -18.34
C ARG A 295 32.23 104.04 -18.88
N LEU A 296 31.55 104.47 -19.95
CA LEU A 296 30.44 103.74 -20.53
C LEU A 296 30.89 102.40 -21.17
N GLU A 297 32.08 102.34 -21.76
CA GLU A 297 32.64 101.09 -22.31
C GLU A 297 32.83 100.01 -21.22
N THR A 298 33.30 100.39 -20.02
CA THR A 298 33.48 99.43 -18.91
C THR A 298 32.16 98.93 -18.30
N GLU A 299 31.07 99.69 -18.40
CA GLU A 299 29.74 99.24 -17.95
C GLU A 299 29.09 98.28 -18.94
N VAL A 300 29.30 98.50 -20.24
CA VAL A 300 28.81 97.59 -21.30
C VAL A 300 29.47 96.22 -21.19
N GLU A 301 30.79 96.17 -20.94
CA GLU A 301 31.53 94.91 -20.85
C GLU A 301 31.06 94.04 -19.66
N LYS A 302 30.75 94.66 -18.51
CA LYS A 302 30.16 93.96 -17.36
C LYS A 302 28.77 93.40 -17.66
N TYR A 303 27.92 94.19 -18.34
CA TYR A 303 26.58 93.77 -18.71
C TYR A 303 26.59 92.58 -19.70
N GLU A 304 27.56 92.53 -20.61
CA GLU A 304 27.73 91.40 -21.54
C GLU A 304 28.16 90.11 -20.83
N GLN A 305 29.04 90.21 -19.82
CA GLN A 305 29.45 89.07 -18.99
C GLN A 305 28.27 88.50 -18.19
N GLU A 306 27.50 89.35 -17.49
CA GLU A 306 26.30 88.92 -16.75
C GLU A 306 25.25 88.27 -17.67
N LYS A 307 25.11 88.77 -18.91
CA LYS A 307 24.21 88.20 -19.92
C LYS A 307 24.64 86.83 -20.41
N GLN A 308 25.95 86.53 -20.46
CA GLN A 308 26.46 85.20 -20.81
C GLN A 308 26.24 84.21 -19.67
N GLU A 309 26.53 84.60 -18.42
CA GLU A 309 26.29 83.78 -17.24
C GLU A 309 24.81 83.43 -17.07
N LEU A 310 23.91 84.39 -17.32
CA LEU A 310 22.47 84.13 -17.28
C LEU A 310 22.03 83.10 -18.33
N ARG A 311 22.66 83.07 -19.52
CA ARG A 311 22.35 82.07 -20.54
C ARG A 311 22.85 80.68 -20.16
N SER A 312 24.04 80.58 -19.58
CA SER A 312 24.60 79.28 -19.15
C SER A 312 23.75 78.67 -18.04
N VAL A 313 23.33 79.47 -17.05
CA VAL A 313 22.46 79.01 -15.95
C VAL A 313 21.08 78.59 -16.48
N LYS A 314 20.49 79.33 -17.43
CA LYS A 314 19.23 78.92 -18.07
C LYS A 314 19.34 77.61 -18.85
N GLY A 315 20.47 77.39 -19.53
CA GLY A 315 20.74 76.13 -20.22
C GLY A 315 20.85 74.95 -19.24
N SER A 316 21.57 75.13 -18.15
CA SER A 316 21.68 74.12 -17.07
C SER A 316 20.36 73.86 -16.36
N LEU A 317 19.51 74.88 -16.20
CA LEU A 317 18.17 74.72 -15.62
C LEU A 317 17.28 73.83 -16.51
N LEU A 318 17.28 74.08 -17.82
CA LEU A 318 16.47 73.33 -18.77
C LEU A 318 16.85 71.84 -18.79
N THR A 319 18.15 71.52 -18.79
CA THR A 319 18.62 70.13 -18.76
C THR A 319 18.28 69.42 -17.44
N LEU A 320 18.32 70.15 -16.31
CA LEU A 320 17.86 69.65 -15.02
C LEU A 320 16.36 69.40 -14.99
N GLU A 321 15.56 70.28 -15.59
CA GLU A 321 14.10 70.11 -15.71
C GLU A 321 13.74 68.89 -16.56
N ASP A 322 14.41 68.69 -17.69
CA ASP A 322 14.24 67.51 -18.54
C ASP A 322 14.62 66.23 -17.78
N ALA A 323 15.74 66.24 -17.03
CA ALA A 323 16.18 65.10 -16.21
C ALA A 323 15.20 64.80 -15.06
N ILE A 324 14.58 65.81 -14.46
CA ILE A 324 13.52 65.61 -13.45
C ILE A 324 12.28 65.01 -14.11
N GLY A 325 11.95 65.43 -15.33
CA GLY A 325 10.85 64.87 -16.12
C GLY A 325 11.02 63.38 -16.40
N THR A 326 12.21 62.98 -16.86
CA THR A 326 12.52 61.56 -17.13
C THR A 326 12.50 60.72 -15.85
N LEU A 327 13.12 61.21 -14.76
CA LEU A 327 13.12 60.50 -13.47
C LEU A 327 11.71 60.27 -12.92
N LYS A 328 10.82 61.26 -13.04
CA LYS A 328 9.42 61.13 -12.60
C LYS A 328 8.68 60.05 -13.38
N TRP A 329 8.89 59.98 -14.68
CA TRP A 329 8.29 58.95 -15.52
C TRP A 329 8.82 57.55 -15.16
N GLU A 330 10.14 57.41 -15.02
CA GLU A 330 10.76 56.15 -14.60
C GLU A 330 10.24 55.68 -13.23
N HIS A 331 10.12 56.60 -12.27
CA HIS A 331 9.56 56.31 -10.95
C HIS A 331 8.12 55.80 -11.03
N GLU A 332 7.27 56.43 -11.85
CA GLU A 332 5.88 56.01 -12.04
C GLU A 332 5.81 54.61 -12.66
N VAL A 333 6.61 54.33 -13.69
CA VAL A 333 6.67 53.00 -14.33
C VAL A 333 7.11 51.92 -13.34
N VAL A 334 8.13 52.19 -12.53
CA VAL A 334 8.61 51.23 -11.52
C VAL A 334 7.56 51.02 -10.43
N THR A 335 6.86 52.08 -10.01
CA THR A 335 5.79 52.00 -9.00
C THR A 335 4.64 51.10 -9.48
N GLN A 336 4.22 51.26 -10.74
CA GLN A 336 3.18 50.41 -11.33
C GLN A 336 3.61 48.94 -11.44
N ARG A 337 4.85 48.68 -11.89
CA ARG A 337 5.40 47.31 -11.94
C ARG A 337 5.48 46.68 -10.55
N PHE A 338 5.87 47.45 -9.54
CA PHE A 338 5.93 46.97 -8.16
C PHE A 338 4.53 46.61 -7.63
N GLN A 339 3.52 47.45 -7.90
CA GLN A 339 2.15 47.14 -7.51
C GLN A 339 1.62 45.85 -8.17
N GLN A 340 1.87 45.66 -9.47
CA GLN A 340 1.51 44.44 -10.18
C GLN A 340 2.19 43.20 -9.58
N ALA A 341 3.51 43.27 -9.34
CA ALA A 341 4.26 42.18 -8.73
C ALA A 341 3.76 41.85 -7.30
N SER A 342 3.39 42.87 -6.50
CA SER A 342 2.82 42.65 -5.17
C SER A 342 1.46 41.95 -5.25
N GLN A 343 0.60 42.34 -6.19
CA GLN A 343 -0.70 41.68 -6.40
C GLN A 343 -0.53 40.23 -6.85
N GLU A 344 0.40 39.95 -7.76
CA GLU A 344 0.71 38.59 -8.19
C GLU A 344 1.23 37.72 -7.04
N ARG A 345 2.12 38.27 -6.20
CA ARG A 345 2.60 37.60 -4.99
C ARG A 345 1.46 37.23 -4.05
N ASP A 346 0.57 38.18 -3.77
CA ASP A 346 -0.53 37.99 -2.82
C ASP A 346 -1.57 36.98 -3.36
N LEU A 347 -1.85 37.02 -4.67
CA LEU A 347 -2.68 36.02 -5.35
C LEU A 347 -2.03 34.63 -5.32
N LEU A 348 -0.71 34.54 -5.44
CA LEU A 348 -0.01 33.26 -5.38
C LEU A 348 0.00 32.69 -3.96
N ASP A 349 0.23 33.53 -2.94
CA ASP A 349 0.21 33.12 -1.54
C ASP A 349 -1.19 32.62 -1.11
N THR A 350 -2.25 33.30 -1.53
CA THR A 350 -3.63 32.86 -1.28
C THR A 350 -3.96 31.55 -1.98
N LYS A 351 -3.57 31.38 -3.25
CA LYS A 351 -3.71 30.10 -3.98
C LYS A 351 -2.90 28.99 -3.32
N PHE A 352 -1.65 29.25 -2.93
CA PHE A 352 -0.80 28.28 -2.26
C PHE A 352 -1.44 27.79 -0.96
N LYS A 353 -1.90 28.71 -0.10
CA LYS A 353 -2.63 28.37 1.13
C LYS A 353 -3.88 27.53 0.85
N SER A 354 -4.69 27.90 -0.14
CA SER A 354 -5.87 27.11 -0.55
C SER A 354 -5.51 25.68 -0.97
N THR A 355 -4.53 25.54 -1.86
CA THR A 355 -4.08 24.22 -2.32
C THR A 355 -3.49 23.37 -1.20
N LEU A 356 -2.75 23.99 -0.26
CA LEU A 356 -2.20 23.30 0.90
C LEU A 356 -3.32 22.79 1.81
N HIS A 357 -4.36 23.60 2.05
CA HIS A 357 -5.52 23.17 2.82
C HIS A 357 -6.27 22.00 2.16
N GLU A 358 -6.47 22.05 0.84
CA GLU A 358 -7.11 20.95 0.09
C GLU A 358 -6.28 19.66 0.16
N VAL A 359 -4.96 19.74 -0.01
CA VAL A 359 -4.07 18.57 0.08
C VAL A 359 -4.09 17.99 1.49
N ARG A 360 -4.04 18.85 2.52
CA ARG A 360 -4.12 18.43 3.92
C ARG A 360 -5.46 17.75 4.21
N GLN A 361 -6.58 18.30 3.72
CA GLN A 361 -7.90 17.72 3.89
C GLN A 361 -8.01 16.35 3.21
N LYS A 362 -7.52 16.20 1.97
CA LYS A 362 -7.50 14.92 1.25
C LYS A 362 -6.63 13.88 1.95
N SER A 363 -5.46 14.28 2.44
CA SER A 363 -4.55 13.40 3.20
C SER A 363 -5.19 12.95 4.52
N SER A 364 -5.77 13.89 5.27
CA SER A 364 -6.48 13.60 6.52
C SER A 364 -7.68 12.68 6.30
N PHE A 365 -8.47 12.90 5.25
CA PHE A 365 -9.58 12.03 4.87
C PHE A 365 -9.11 10.62 4.51
N ARG A 366 -8.01 10.49 3.75
CA ARG A 366 -7.42 9.19 3.41
C ARG A 366 -6.90 8.46 4.66
N SER A 367 -6.26 9.18 5.57
CA SER A 367 -5.79 8.63 6.85
C SER A 367 -6.97 8.09 7.68
N LEU A 368 -8.04 8.87 7.81
CA LEU A 368 -9.25 8.46 8.53
C LEU A 368 -9.91 7.23 7.89
N LEU A 369 -9.95 7.16 6.57
CA LEU A 369 -10.51 6.01 5.84
C LEU A 369 -9.67 4.75 6.07
N LEU A 370 -8.34 4.87 6.06
CA LEU A 370 -7.42 3.77 6.34
C LEU A 370 -7.57 3.30 7.80
N GLU A 371 -7.69 4.22 8.74
CA GLU A 371 -7.88 3.92 10.16
C GLU A 371 -9.20 3.16 10.38
N ARG A 372 -10.31 3.60 9.78
CA ARG A 372 -11.57 2.85 9.84
C ARG A 372 -11.49 1.48 9.18
N ARG A 373 -10.77 1.36 8.06
CA ARG A 373 -10.57 0.06 7.39
C ARG A 373 -9.73 -0.88 8.25
N LEU A 374 -8.68 -0.36 8.90
CA LEU A 374 -7.87 -1.13 9.85
C LEU A 374 -8.69 -1.59 11.05
N GLN A 375 -9.52 -0.70 11.62
CA GLN A 375 -10.43 -1.08 12.71
C GLN A 375 -11.41 -2.18 12.26
N ALA A 376 -12.03 -2.04 11.09
CA ALA A 376 -12.94 -3.06 10.56
C ALA A 376 -12.24 -4.40 10.34
N LEU A 377 -11.04 -4.39 9.75
CA LEU A 377 -10.23 -5.60 9.56
C LEU A 377 -9.77 -6.22 10.89
N SER A 378 -9.47 -5.40 11.89
CA SER A 378 -9.15 -5.87 13.24
C SER A 378 -10.33 -6.60 13.86
N VAL A 379 -11.55 -6.05 13.73
CA VAL A 379 -12.78 -6.71 14.23
C VAL A 379 -13.05 -7.99 13.44
N GLU A 380 -12.94 -7.99 12.12
CA GLU A 380 -13.10 -9.21 11.31
C GLU A 380 -12.06 -10.28 11.67
N MET A 381 -10.81 -9.88 11.96
CA MET A 381 -9.76 -10.79 12.42
C MET A 381 -10.11 -11.37 13.79
N GLU A 382 -10.55 -10.55 14.75
CA GLU A 382 -11.02 -11.01 16.06
C GLU A 382 -12.21 -11.98 15.94
N GLU A 383 -13.16 -11.70 15.03
CA GLU A 383 -14.29 -12.61 14.74
C GLU A 383 -13.82 -13.93 14.11
N LYS A 384 -12.85 -13.89 13.19
CA LYS A 384 -12.30 -15.09 12.55
C LYS A 384 -11.49 -15.92 13.52
N GLU A 385 -10.69 -15.29 14.37
CA GLU A 385 -10.01 -15.94 15.48
C GLU A 385 -11.04 -16.61 16.40
N ALA A 386 -12.08 -15.91 16.83
CA ALA A 386 -13.15 -16.48 17.65
C ALA A 386 -13.84 -17.69 16.98
N GLN A 387 -14.12 -17.62 15.67
CA GLN A 387 -14.70 -18.74 14.90
C GLN A 387 -13.73 -19.93 14.82
N ILE A 388 -12.46 -19.71 14.54
CA ILE A 388 -11.43 -20.77 14.54
C ILE A 388 -11.34 -21.40 15.92
N TYR A 389 -11.42 -20.60 16.98
CA TYR A 389 -11.40 -21.09 18.35
C TYR A 389 -12.67 -21.88 18.72
N GLU A 390 -13.84 -21.51 18.23
CA GLU A 390 -15.08 -22.29 18.40
C GLU A 390 -14.99 -23.63 17.64
N PHE A 391 -14.51 -23.63 16.40
CA PHE A 391 -14.25 -24.85 15.64
C PHE A 391 -13.23 -25.76 16.34
N LEU A 392 -12.15 -25.20 16.89
CA LEU A 392 -11.16 -25.94 17.67
C LEU A 392 -11.76 -26.52 18.96
N GLN A 393 -12.69 -25.83 19.63
CA GLN A 393 -13.41 -26.39 20.78
C GLN A 393 -14.34 -27.54 20.39
N HIS A 394 -14.98 -27.45 19.21
CA HIS A 394 -15.83 -28.54 18.71
C HIS A 394 -15.04 -29.75 18.21
N THR A 395 -13.84 -29.56 17.67
CA THR A 395 -12.98 -30.68 17.21
C THR A 395 -12.22 -31.33 18.36
N THR A 396 -11.82 -30.59 19.40
CA THR A 396 -11.14 -31.16 20.59
C THR A 396 -12.07 -31.95 21.53
N ALA A 397 -13.37 -32.06 21.21
CA ALA A 397 -14.27 -33.01 21.85
C ALA A 397 -14.04 -34.47 21.39
N ASN A 398 -13.31 -34.69 20.29
CA ASN A 398 -12.92 -36.02 19.82
C ASN A 398 -11.43 -36.02 19.41
N ASP A 399 -10.65 -36.82 20.15
CA ASP A 399 -9.28 -37.28 19.86
C ASP A 399 -8.05 -36.39 20.14
N GLU A 400 -7.02 -37.13 20.54
CA GLU A 400 -5.75 -36.78 21.16
C GLU A 400 -4.81 -35.93 20.27
N LEU A 401 -4.76 -34.62 20.49
CA LEU A 401 -3.64 -33.75 20.06
C LEU A 401 -3.26 -32.77 21.18
N PRO A 402 -1.98 -32.37 21.32
CA PRO A 402 -1.45 -31.72 22.52
C PRO A 402 -2.15 -30.39 22.83
N GLN A 403 -2.81 -30.33 24.00
CA GLN A 403 -3.51 -29.16 24.54
C GLN A 403 -2.59 -27.96 24.88
N ASP A 404 -1.26 -28.08 24.73
CA ASP A 404 -0.30 -27.10 25.26
C ASP A 404 -0.17 -25.82 24.43
N VAL A 405 -0.37 -25.84 23.11
CA VAL A 405 -0.07 -24.67 22.27
C VAL A 405 -1.25 -23.69 22.18
N THR A 406 -2.49 -24.18 22.26
CA THR A 406 -3.71 -23.36 22.10
C THR A 406 -4.36 -22.96 23.43
N ALA A 407 -4.22 -23.76 24.49
CA ALA A 407 -4.68 -23.37 25.83
C ALA A 407 -3.68 -22.41 26.52
N GLY A 408 -2.38 -22.56 26.27
CA GLY A 408 -1.31 -21.67 26.75
C GLY A 408 -1.50 -20.25 26.23
N SER A 409 -1.51 -20.05 24.91
CA SER A 409 -1.68 -18.72 24.30
C SER A 409 -3.01 -18.04 24.67
N ARG A 410 -4.10 -18.79 24.89
CA ARG A 410 -5.38 -18.25 25.38
C ARG A 410 -5.31 -17.84 26.84
N LYS A 411 -4.73 -18.67 27.70
CA LYS A 411 -4.49 -18.30 29.10
C LYS A 411 -3.55 -17.10 29.15
N ASP A 412 -2.53 -17.04 28.32
CA ASP A 412 -1.56 -15.95 28.31
C ASP A 412 -2.20 -14.64 27.87
N VAL A 413 -3.00 -14.61 26.79
CA VAL A 413 -3.70 -13.38 26.35
C VAL A 413 -4.81 -12.96 27.31
N PHE A 414 -5.56 -13.91 27.89
CA PHE A 414 -6.54 -13.58 28.92
C PHE A 414 -5.87 -13.14 30.22
N GLN A 415 -4.78 -13.77 30.63
CA GLN A 415 -4.01 -13.38 31.81
C GLN A 415 -3.30 -12.05 31.60
N GLU A 416 -2.85 -11.74 30.38
CA GLU A 416 -2.26 -10.45 30.04
C GLU A 416 -3.34 -9.36 30.01
N LYS A 417 -4.53 -9.63 29.46
CA LYS A 417 -5.67 -8.70 29.53
C LYS A 417 -6.22 -8.55 30.96
N GLU A 418 -6.30 -9.63 31.74
CA GLU A 418 -6.69 -9.59 33.17
C GLU A 418 -5.61 -8.90 34.03
N ALA A 419 -4.33 -9.06 33.68
CA ALA A 419 -3.22 -8.35 34.32
C ALA A 419 -3.28 -6.85 33.98
N VAL A 420 -3.49 -6.50 32.71
CA VAL A 420 -3.67 -5.09 32.29
C VAL A 420 -4.94 -4.50 32.88
N GLU A 421 -6.05 -5.25 32.98
CA GLU A 421 -7.26 -4.79 33.66
C GLU A 421 -7.03 -4.66 35.17
N GLY A 422 -6.26 -5.57 35.76
CA GLY A 422 -5.80 -5.51 37.14
C GLY A 422 -4.96 -4.27 37.41
N ASP A 423 -3.97 -3.99 36.56
CA ASP A 423 -3.08 -2.83 36.62
C ASP A 423 -3.84 -1.54 36.40
N LEU A 424 -4.77 -1.49 35.43
CA LEU A 424 -5.64 -0.34 35.21
C LEU A 424 -6.59 -0.11 36.38
N ARG A 425 -7.16 -1.17 36.98
CA ARG A 425 -7.96 -1.06 38.21
C ARG A 425 -7.11 -0.61 39.40
N HIS A 426 -5.86 -1.05 39.47
CA HIS A 426 -4.93 -0.67 40.51
C HIS A 426 -4.50 0.80 40.36
N GLU A 427 -4.18 1.25 39.15
CA GLU A 427 -3.88 2.66 38.86
C GLU A 427 -5.11 3.55 39.03
N LEU A 428 -6.31 3.10 38.66
CA LEU A 428 -7.55 3.81 38.98
C LEU A 428 -7.76 3.93 40.49
N HIS A 429 -7.57 2.84 41.25
CA HIS A 429 -7.66 2.87 42.71
C HIS A 429 -6.60 3.80 43.32
N ARG A 430 -5.38 3.77 42.79
CA ARG A 430 -4.27 4.63 43.20
C ARG A 430 -4.56 6.10 42.91
N ILE A 431 -5.11 6.42 41.74
CA ILE A 431 -5.53 7.77 41.36
C ILE A 431 -6.69 8.23 42.25
N ASP A 432 -7.68 7.38 42.52
CA ASP A 432 -8.78 7.68 43.44
C ASP A 432 -8.28 7.94 44.86
N GLU A 433 -7.32 7.15 45.33
CA GLU A 433 -6.72 7.30 46.66
C GLU A 433 -5.88 8.58 46.74
N ASN A 434 -5.04 8.85 45.74
CA ASN A 434 -4.29 10.10 45.62
C ASN A 434 -5.23 11.31 45.53
N TYR A 435 -6.36 11.19 44.84
CA TYR A 435 -7.36 12.23 44.73
C TYR A 435 -8.09 12.46 46.06
N ARG A 436 -8.45 11.40 46.81
CA ARG A 436 -8.97 11.53 48.19
C ARG A 436 -7.95 12.18 49.12
N GLN A 437 -6.69 11.77 49.06
CA GLN A 437 -5.61 12.38 49.84
C GLN A 437 -5.40 13.84 49.48
N LEU A 438 -5.50 14.20 48.19
CA LEU A 438 -5.45 15.58 47.73
C LEU A 438 -6.65 16.37 48.26
N LEU A 439 -7.87 15.83 48.17
CA LEU A 439 -9.07 16.48 48.73
C LEU A 439 -8.95 16.67 50.24
N GLU A 440 -8.41 15.70 50.96
CA GLU A 440 -8.16 15.79 52.40
C GLU A 440 -7.06 16.83 52.71
N ALA A 441 -5.97 16.85 51.94
CA ALA A 441 -4.90 17.83 52.09
C ALA A 441 -5.39 19.26 51.79
N VAL A 442 -6.21 19.42 50.75
CA VAL A 442 -6.88 20.69 50.43
C VAL A 442 -7.84 21.06 51.56
N SER A 443 -8.66 20.14 52.06
CA SER A 443 -9.54 20.39 53.21
C SER A 443 -8.75 20.84 54.45
N ARG A 444 -7.63 20.18 54.75
CA ARG A 444 -6.75 20.56 55.87
C ARG A 444 -6.12 21.93 55.64
N LYS A 445 -5.66 22.25 54.42
CA LYS A 445 -5.09 23.55 54.08
C LYS A 445 -6.10 24.69 54.17
N PHE A 446 -7.33 24.45 53.71
CA PHE A 446 -8.43 25.41 53.85
C PHE A 446 -8.79 25.64 55.33
N ALA A 447 -8.83 24.57 56.13
CA ALA A 447 -9.04 24.66 57.58
C ALA A 447 -7.89 25.40 58.30
N GLU A 448 -6.62 25.16 57.94
CA GLU A 448 -5.46 25.90 58.45
C GLU A 448 -5.56 27.40 58.18
N HIS A 449 -6.16 27.80 57.05
CA HIS A 449 -6.30 29.19 56.63
C HIS A 449 -7.65 29.81 57.04
N GLY A 450 -8.49 29.08 57.79
CA GLY A 450 -9.77 29.55 58.29
C GLY A 450 -10.86 29.72 57.22
N ILE A 451 -10.69 29.14 56.04
CA ILE A 451 -11.62 29.26 54.90
C ILE A 451 -12.60 28.07 54.94
N PRO A 452 -13.92 28.30 55.08
CA PRO A 452 -14.92 27.24 55.01
C PRO A 452 -14.95 26.61 53.60
N MET A 453 -15.06 25.29 53.54
CA MET A 453 -15.08 24.53 52.27
C MET A 453 -16.25 24.91 51.32
N ALA A 454 -17.26 25.64 51.84
CA ALA A 454 -18.38 26.18 51.08
C ALA A 454 -18.00 27.35 50.15
N GLU A 455 -16.88 28.04 50.39
CA GLU A 455 -16.40 29.13 49.51
C GLU A 455 -15.82 28.62 48.18
N LEU A 456 -15.62 27.31 48.03
CA LEU A 456 -15.12 26.72 46.78
C LEU A 456 -16.12 26.84 45.61
N GLY A 457 -17.40 27.11 45.88
CA GLY A 457 -18.43 27.32 44.86
C GLY A 457 -18.90 26.06 44.11
N PHE A 458 -18.28 24.91 44.36
CA PHE A 458 -18.70 23.60 43.85
C PHE A 458 -18.31 22.49 44.84
N THR A 459 -19.07 21.39 44.83
CA THR A 459 -18.74 20.19 45.62
C THR A 459 -17.81 19.29 44.80
N PRO A 460 -16.56 19.06 45.21
CA PRO A 460 -15.68 18.13 44.52
C PRO A 460 -16.27 16.71 44.54
N ALA A 461 -16.16 15.99 43.42
CA ALA A 461 -16.57 14.59 43.34
C ALA A 461 -15.72 13.76 44.32
N GLN A 462 -16.28 12.68 44.88
CA GLN A 462 -15.55 11.83 45.86
C GLN A 462 -14.68 10.74 45.20
N THR A 463 -14.80 10.57 43.88
CA THR A 463 -14.06 9.61 43.04
C THR A 463 -13.75 10.26 41.69
N VAL A 464 -12.65 9.87 41.06
CA VAL A 464 -12.18 10.39 39.77
C VAL A 464 -13.00 9.81 38.61
N VAL A 465 -13.55 8.61 38.79
CA VAL A 465 -14.42 7.96 37.81
C VAL A 465 -15.88 8.13 38.22
N GLY A 466 -16.63 8.96 37.49
CA GLY A 466 -18.09 8.96 37.58
C GLY A 466 -18.63 7.57 37.24
N ARG A 467 -19.58 7.04 38.04
CA ARG A 467 -20.32 5.81 37.71
C ARG A 467 -20.68 5.84 36.22
N VAL A 468 -20.20 4.84 35.48
CA VAL A 468 -20.34 4.71 34.01
C VAL A 468 -21.82 4.56 33.57
N ASP A 469 -22.76 4.49 34.51
CA ASP A 469 -24.18 4.29 34.23
C ASP A 469 -24.91 5.54 33.66
N ASP A 470 -24.37 6.75 33.81
CA ASP A 470 -25.08 7.98 33.39
C ASP A 470 -24.82 8.43 31.94
N VAL A 471 -23.86 7.84 31.21
CA VAL A 471 -23.49 8.27 29.84
C VAL A 471 -24.48 7.79 28.76
N ARG A 472 -25.38 6.85 29.08
CA ARG A 472 -26.41 6.39 28.13
C ARG A 472 -27.59 7.36 27.91
N ARG A 473 -27.71 8.45 28.68
CA ARG A 473 -28.86 9.38 28.55
C ARG A 473 -28.64 10.56 27.60
N VAL A 474 -27.42 10.89 27.20
CA VAL A 474 -27.16 12.09 26.39
C VAL A 474 -27.25 11.84 24.88
N SER A 475 -27.15 10.58 24.41
CA SER A 475 -27.17 10.28 22.97
C SER A 475 -28.56 10.27 22.31
N LYS A 476 -29.64 10.56 23.04
CA LYS A 476 -31.02 10.52 22.51
C LYS A 476 -31.66 11.90 22.29
N ALA A 477 -30.97 13.00 22.57
CA ALA A 477 -31.53 14.36 22.50
C ALA A 477 -31.12 15.19 21.27
N GLU A 478 -30.22 14.71 20.40
CA GLU A 478 -29.72 15.49 19.23
C GLU A 478 -30.07 14.86 17.87
N ARG A 479 -31.19 14.14 17.79
CA ARG A 479 -31.77 13.73 16.49
C ARG A 479 -33.28 13.90 16.48
N THR A 480 -33.71 15.16 16.37
CA THR A 480 -35.00 15.56 15.76
C THR A 480 -34.79 16.87 15.04
#